data_AF-Q2ENN8-F1
#
_entry.id   AF-Q2ENN8-F1
#
_cell.length_a   1.000
_cell.length_b   1.000
_cell.length_c   1.000
_cell.angle_alpha   90.00
_cell.angle_beta   90.00
_cell.angle_gamma   90.00
#
_symmetry.space_group_name_H-M   'P 1'
#
loop_
_entity.id
_entity.type
_entity.pdbx_description
1 polymer ?
#
loop_
_entity_poly.entity_id
_entity_poly.type
_entity_poly.pdbx_seq_one_letter_code
_entity_poly.pdbx_strand_id
1 'polypeptide(L)'
;LVDTPGLHREQKHPMNRLMNRTARGSLEDVDAALLVTESTHWNEEDTLAYNLLNDTGIPVVLVINKIDRFKDKSALLPFLTHINENHTFATIHPVSALKRKGLETLVS
;
A
#
# COMPACT_ATOMS: atom_id res chain seq x y z
N LEU A 1 -3.19 4.39 19.38
CA LEU A 1 -2.54 5.17 18.31
C LEU A 1 -1.06 4.82 18.40
N VAL A 2 -0.62 3.79 17.68
CA VAL A 2 0.79 3.37 17.72
C VAL A 2 1.53 4.24 16.72
N ASP A 3 2.18 5.26 17.28
CA ASP A 3 3.17 6.11 16.64
C ASP A 3 4.37 5.21 16.29
N THR A 4 4.67 4.98 15.00
CA THR A 4 5.88 4.23 14.61
C THR A 4 7.04 5.22 14.55
N PRO A 5 8.00 5.15 15.49
CA PRO A 5 9.12 6.08 15.53
C PRO A 5 10.15 5.70 14.47
N GLY A 6 10.55 6.68 13.66
CA GLY A 6 11.89 6.73 13.07
C GLY A 6 12.15 5.81 11.87
N LEU A 7 11.66 6.20 10.69
CA LEU A 7 12.39 6.00 9.43
C LEU A 7 12.52 7.35 8.72
N HIS A 8 13.24 8.28 9.36
CA HIS A 8 13.80 9.43 8.68
C HIS A 8 15.31 9.30 8.70
N ARG A 9 15.87 8.82 7.60
CA ARG A 9 17.20 9.22 7.16
C ARG A 9 17.07 9.76 5.75
N GLU A 10 16.96 11.08 5.72
CA GLU A 10 17.43 11.97 4.65
C GLU A 10 17.69 11.32 3.30
N GLN A 11 16.70 11.30 2.41
CA GLN A 11 16.81 11.60 0.97
C GLN A 11 15.47 11.37 0.27
N LYS A 12 15.31 12.01 -0.89
CA LYS A 12 14.10 12.10 -1.72
C LYS A 12 13.63 10.73 -2.27
N HIS A 13 13.11 9.85 -1.43
CA HIS A 13 12.56 8.54 -1.83
C HIS A 13 11.05 8.46 -1.61
N PRO A 14 10.31 7.72 -2.48
CA PRO A 14 8.90 7.43 -2.27
C PRO A 14 8.73 6.74 -0.92
N MET A 15 8.23 7.47 0.08
CA MET A 15 8.02 6.94 1.43
C MET A 15 6.95 5.85 1.38
N ASN A 16 7.37 4.60 1.44
CA ASN A 16 6.48 3.52 1.84
C ASN A 16 6.11 3.70 3.31
N ARG A 17 4.89 4.14 3.56
CA ARG A 17 4.38 4.25 4.92
C ARG A 17 3.83 2.89 5.32
N LEU A 18 4.64 2.13 6.05
CA LEU A 18 4.19 0.98 6.81
C LEU A 18 3.18 1.47 7.85
N MET A 19 1.89 1.19 7.65
CA MET A 19 0.84 1.50 8.62
C MET A 19 0.28 0.19 9.14
N ASN A 20 0.69 -0.18 10.36
CA ASN A 20 0.05 -1.27 11.09
C ASN A 20 -1.29 -0.75 11.64
N ARG A 21 -2.32 -0.76 10.79
CA ARG A 21 -3.65 -0.25 11.11
C ARG A 21 -4.64 -1.36 10.83
N THR A 22 -5.27 -1.90 11.87
CA THR A 22 -6.49 -2.70 11.78
C THR A 22 -7.51 -1.98 10.90
N ALA A 23 -7.61 -2.37 9.63
CA ALA A 23 -8.71 -1.95 8.77
C ALA A 23 -9.89 -2.88 9.06
N ARG A 24 -10.89 -2.37 9.80
CA ARG A 24 -12.14 -3.09 10.06
C ARG A 24 -13.03 -2.95 8.82
N GLY A 25 -12.97 -3.94 7.93
CA GLY A 25 -13.91 -4.10 6.80
C GLY A 25 -14.99 -5.15 7.08
N SER A 26 -16.10 -5.08 6.34
CA SER A 26 -17.38 -5.77 6.62
C SER A 26 -17.43 -7.29 6.34
N LEU A 27 -16.29 -7.98 6.31
CA LEU A 27 -16.20 -9.43 6.26
C LEU A 27 -15.29 -9.89 7.39
N GLU A 28 -15.91 -10.13 8.56
CA GLU A 28 -15.46 -10.99 9.67
C GLU A 28 -14.01 -10.80 10.14
N ASP A 29 -13.81 -9.97 11.18
CA ASP A 29 -12.73 -10.05 12.20
C ASP A 29 -11.27 -10.32 11.75
N VAL A 30 -10.88 -9.95 10.53
CA VAL A 30 -9.49 -10.06 10.09
C VAL A 30 -8.79 -8.70 10.19
N ASP A 31 -7.84 -8.60 11.12
CA ASP A 31 -6.83 -7.54 11.09
C ASP A 31 -6.06 -7.64 9.76
N ALA A 32 -5.85 -6.52 9.06
CA ALA A 32 -5.05 -6.48 7.84
C ALA A 32 -3.95 -5.44 7.99
N ALA A 33 -2.78 -5.70 7.42
CA ALA A 33 -1.69 -4.74 7.34
C ALA A 33 -1.80 -3.90 6.07
N LEU A 34 -1.58 -2.58 6.17
CA LEU A 34 -1.56 -1.70 5.02
C LEU A 34 -0.13 -1.34 4.63
N LEU A 35 0.23 -1.69 3.40
CA LEU A 35 1.44 -1.21 2.74
C LEU A 35 1.05 -0.11 1.76
N VAL A 36 1.52 1.12 2.00
CA VAL A 36 1.15 2.27 1.18
C VAL A 36 2.35 2.77 0.38
N THR A 37 2.25 2.75 -0.95
CA THR A 37 3.24 3.33 -1.87
C THR A 37 2.62 4.46 -2.68
N GLU A 38 3.45 5.35 -3.23
CA GLU A 38 3.05 6.40 -4.18
C GLU A 38 3.82 6.31 -5.52
N SER A 39 4.61 5.26 -5.67
CA SER A 39 5.46 4.99 -6.82
C SER A 39 4.88 3.84 -7.64
N THR A 40 5.07 3.88 -8.96
CA THR A 40 4.90 2.72 -9.85
C THR A 40 6.20 1.94 -10.04
N HIS A 41 7.16 2.12 -9.15
CA HIS A 41 8.39 1.35 -9.09
C HIS A 41 8.42 0.64 -7.75
N TRP A 42 8.67 -0.67 -7.80
CA TRP A 42 8.89 -1.51 -6.63
C TRP A 42 10.39 -1.71 -6.45
N ASN A 43 10.92 -1.35 -5.30
CA ASN A 43 12.35 -1.42 -4.98
C ASN A 43 12.61 -2.38 -3.81
N GLU A 44 13.88 -2.49 -3.42
CA GLU A 44 14.30 -3.39 -2.34
C GLU A 44 13.69 -3.02 -0.98
N GLU A 45 13.49 -1.73 -0.69
CA GLU A 45 12.83 -1.27 0.54
C GLU A 45 11.34 -1.65 0.54
N ASP A 46 10.66 -1.57 -0.61
CA ASP A 46 9.29 -2.08 -0.77
C ASP A 46 9.22 -3.57 -0.47
N THR A 47 10.16 -4.36 -1.01
CA THR A 47 10.26 -5.81 -0.78
C THR A 47 10.50 -6.15 0.69
N LEU A 48 11.40 -5.43 1.37
CA LEU A 48 11.67 -5.65 2.80
C LEU A 48 10.44 -5.35 3.65
N ALA A 49 9.73 -4.26 3.36
CA ALA A 49 8.50 -3.89 4.07
C ALA A 49 7.39 -4.92 3.83
N TYR A 50 7.23 -5.40 2.59
CA TYR A 50 6.28 -6.45 2.26
C TYR A 50 6.60 -7.75 3.01
N ASN A 51 7.85 -8.22 2.97
CA ASN A 51 8.25 -9.46 3.64
C ASN A 51 7.99 -9.39 5.14
N LEU A 52 8.36 -8.29 5.80
CA LEU A 52 8.10 -8.10 7.22
C LEU A 52 6.61 -8.21 7.57
N LEU A 53 5.73 -7.67 6.73
CA LEU A 53 4.28 -7.76 6.92
C LEU A 53 3.76 -9.17 6.61
N ASN A 54 4.19 -9.75 5.50
CA ASN A 54 3.78 -11.06 5.03
C ASN A 54 4.17 -12.17 6.04
N ASP A 55 5.34 -12.03 6.68
CA ASP A 55 5.83 -12.97 7.69
C ASP A 55 4.99 -12.98 8.99
N THR A 56 4.17 -11.94 9.23
CA THR A 56 3.24 -11.93 10.37
C THR A 56 2.06 -12.88 10.19
N GLY A 57 1.83 -13.39 8.97
CA GLY A 57 0.66 -14.21 8.62
C GLY A 57 -0.65 -13.41 8.50
N ILE A 58 -0.59 -12.10 8.67
CA ILE A 58 -1.73 -11.19 8.55
C ILE A 58 -1.89 -10.78 7.07
N PRO A 59 -3.11 -10.74 6.52
CA PRO A 59 -3.33 -10.30 5.14
C PRO A 59 -2.78 -8.89 4.87
N VAL A 60 -2.04 -8.75 3.78
CA VAL A 60 -1.44 -7.47 3.37
C VAL A 60 -2.27 -6.82 2.28
N VAL A 61 -2.66 -5.57 2.48
CA VAL A 61 -3.36 -4.73 1.51
C VAL A 61 -2.38 -3.71 0.95
N LEU A 62 -2.23 -3.68 -0.38
CA LEU A 62 -1.43 -2.66 -1.06
C LEU A 62 -2.30 -1.45 -1.39
N VAL A 63 -1.86 -0.26 -1.00
CA VAL A 63 -2.49 1.00 -1.36
C VAL A 63 -1.53 1.81 -2.23
N ILE A 64 -1.92 2.04 -3.48
CA ILE A 64 -1.16 2.87 -4.42
C ILE A 64 -1.76 4.27 -4.39
N ASN A 65 -1.15 5.18 -3.64
CA ASN A 65 -1.64 6.53 -3.42
C ASN A 65 -1.17 7.50 -4.52
N LYS A 66 -1.79 8.69 -4.56
CA LYS A 66 -1.50 9.80 -5.48
C LYS A 66 -1.77 9.46 -6.96
N ILE A 67 -2.76 8.60 -7.23
CA ILE A 67 -3.13 8.27 -8.62
C ILE A 67 -3.57 9.48 -9.45
N ASP A 68 -3.92 10.60 -8.80
CA ASP A 68 -4.23 11.87 -9.45
C ASP A 68 -3.06 12.49 -10.21
N ARG A 69 -1.82 12.04 -9.95
CA ARG A 69 -0.62 12.47 -10.69
C ARG A 69 -0.51 11.82 -12.07
N PHE A 70 -1.21 10.72 -12.30
CA PHE A 70 -1.20 10.03 -13.58
C PHE A 70 -2.23 10.66 -14.50
N LYS A 71 -1.76 11.28 -15.60
CA LYS A 71 -2.64 11.82 -16.64
C LYS A 71 -3.45 10.69 -17.31
N ASP A 72 -2.79 9.56 -17.55
CA ASP A 72 -3.41 8.33 -18.02
C ASP A 72 -3.26 7.25 -16.93
N LYS A 73 -4.40 6.72 -16.46
CA LYS A 73 -4.42 5.66 -15.45
C LYS A 73 -3.98 4.31 -16.00
N SER A 74 -4.01 4.10 -17.32
CA SER A 74 -3.50 2.88 -17.96
C SER A 74 -2.01 2.65 -17.66
N ALA A 75 -1.27 3.74 -17.36
CA ALA A 75 0.12 3.69 -16.95
C ALA A 75 0.36 2.92 -15.64
N LEU A 76 -0.69 2.65 -14.84
CA LEU A 76 -0.60 1.80 -13.65
C LEU A 76 -0.60 0.30 -14.01
N LEU A 77 -1.12 -0.09 -15.18
CA LEU A 77 -1.30 -1.50 -15.53
C LEU A 77 0.00 -2.31 -15.49
N PRO A 78 1.14 -1.86 -16.06
CA PRO A 78 2.38 -2.62 -16.00
C PRO A 78 2.85 -2.86 -14.56
N PHE A 79 2.69 -1.86 -13.70
CA PHE A 79 3.03 -1.98 -12.29
C PHE A 79 2.10 -2.97 -11.57
N LEU A 80 0.79 -2.90 -11.80
CA LEU A 80 -0.17 -3.83 -11.21
C LEU A 80 0.09 -5.28 -11.66
N THR A 81 0.42 -5.49 -12.93
CA THR A 81 0.83 -6.81 -13.45
C THR A 81 2.08 -7.31 -12.74
N HIS A 82 3.15 -6.50 -12.73
CA HIS A 82 4.40 -6.86 -12.07
C HIS A 82 4.19 -7.21 -10.59
N ILE A 83 3.38 -6.44 -9.87
CA ILE A 83 3.10 -6.68 -8.46
C ILE A 83 2.34 -7.99 -8.25
N ASN A 84 1.27 -8.23 -9.02
CA ASN A 84 0.47 -9.45 -8.90
C ASN A 84 1.25 -10.73 -9.26
N GLU A 85 2.28 -10.62 -10.10
CA GLU A 85 3.13 -11.76 -10.47
C GLU A 85 4.15 -12.13 -9.38
N ASN A 86 4.57 -11.16 -8.56
CA ASN A 86 5.69 -11.34 -7.63
C ASN A 86 5.28 -11.35 -6.15
N HIS A 87 4.05 -10.92 -5.82
CA HIS A 87 3.60 -10.77 -4.44
C HIS A 87 2.13 -11.17 -4.29
N THR A 88 1.76 -11.58 -3.07
CA THR A 88 0.39 -11.96 -2.73
C THR A 88 -0.21 -10.88 -1.84
N PHE A 89 -1.08 -10.04 -2.40
CA PHE A 89 -1.87 -9.08 -1.65
C PHE A 89 -3.30 -9.56 -1.51
N ALA A 90 -3.89 -9.31 -0.35
CA ALA A 90 -5.32 -9.56 -0.12
C ALA A 90 -6.18 -8.70 -1.05
N THR A 91 -5.79 -7.44 -1.22
CA THR A 91 -6.39 -6.52 -2.20
C THR A 91 -5.40 -5.41 -2.55
N ILE A 92 -5.51 -4.86 -3.75
CA ILE A 92 -4.75 -3.70 -4.22
C ILE A 92 -5.71 -2.54 -4.50
N HIS A 93 -5.50 -1.40 -3.82
CA HIS A 93 -6.34 -0.20 -3.97
C HIS A 93 -5.56 0.98 -4.53
N PRO A 94 -5.79 1.37 -5.79
CA PRO A 94 -5.32 2.65 -6.33
C PRO A 94 -6.20 3.79 -5.78
N VAL A 95 -5.60 4.73 -5.05
CA VAL A 95 -6.32 5.83 -4.40
C VAL A 95 -5.70 7.20 -4.67
N SER A 96 -6.51 8.24 -4.55
CA SER A 96 -6.01 9.60 -4.39
C SER A 96 -6.52 10.11 -3.06
N ALA A 97 -5.68 10.07 -2.03
CA ALA A 97 -6.01 10.62 -0.72
C ALA A 97 -6.32 12.12 -0.82
N LEU A 98 -5.57 12.86 -1.65
CA LEU A 98 -5.77 14.29 -1.88
C LEU A 98 -7.14 14.59 -2.50
N LYS A 99 -7.57 13.80 -3.48
CA LYS A 99 -8.87 13.98 -4.16
C LYS A 99 -9.99 13.19 -3.50
N ARG A 100 -9.71 12.50 -2.38
CA ARG A 100 -10.63 11.58 -1.70
C ARG A 100 -11.28 10.56 -2.65
N LYS A 101 -10.51 10.04 -3.61
CA LYS A 101 -10.98 9.03 -4.58
C LYS A 101 -10.49 7.65 -4.20
N GLY A 102 -11.38 6.65 -4.25
CA GLY A 102 -11.07 5.26 -3.91
C GLY A 102 -10.84 5.04 -2.41
N LEU A 103 -11.15 6.03 -1.57
CA LEU A 103 -11.05 5.88 -0.13
C LEU A 103 -12.24 5.09 0.42
N GLU A 104 -13.45 5.20 -0.16
CA GLU A 104 -14.62 4.44 0.30
C GLU A 104 -14.39 2.92 0.29
N THR A 105 -13.71 2.41 -0.73
CA THR A 105 -13.37 0.99 -0.89
C THR A 105 -12.30 0.49 0.08
N LEU A 106 -11.59 1.40 0.76
CA LEU A 106 -10.55 1.05 1.74
C LEU A 106 -11.11 0.94 3.16
N VAL A 107 -12.32 1.46 3.42
CA VAL A 107 -12.94 1.53 4.76
C VAL A 107 -14.27 0.76 4.84
N SER A 108 -14.71 0.11 3.77
CA SER A 108 -15.93 -0.71 3.74
C SER A 108 -15.65 -2.16 4.08
#